data_AF-A0A7S3FT11-F1
#
_entry.id   AF-A0A7S3FT11-F1
#
_cell.length_a   1.000
_cell.length_b   1.000
_cell.length_c   1.000
_cell.angle_alpha   90.00
_cell.angle_beta   90.00
_cell.angle_gamma   90.00
#
_symmetry.space_group_name_H-M   'P 1'
#
loop_
_entity.id
_entity.type
_entity.pdbx_description
1 polymer ?
#
loop_
_entity_poly.entity_id
_entity_poly.type
_entity_poly.pdbx_seq_one_letter_code
_entity_poly.pdbx_strand_id
1 'polypeptide(L)'
;MSNCERIVFNMIVQHELAHQWFGNTVTMKWWNDIWLNESFASLIGYIACDRIQIRQGELEKLDGLEPGCNINSEDVWTYFSHEKASSLVDDCLPSTHPIDAECKVSEEAPGLLDGITYGKGAVFLSQIISTLGSDTFFAGCKLYFQKFKWQNTELSDFIDCLQQALDSRADTSLQEFDLRRFSQ
;
A
#
# COMPACT_ATOMS: atom_id res chain seq x y z
N MET A 1 18.76 -15.53 10.92
CA MET A 1 18.07 -14.32 10.47
C MET A 1 17.49 -13.60 11.68
N SER A 2 17.89 -12.35 11.92
CA SER A 2 17.35 -11.47 12.98
C SER A 2 15.89 -11.13 12.72
N ASN A 3 15.16 -10.65 13.73
CA ASN A 3 13.76 -10.21 13.54
C ASN A 3 13.64 -9.12 12.46
N CYS A 4 14.59 -8.17 12.42
CA CYS A 4 14.62 -7.14 11.38
C CYS A 4 14.81 -7.76 9.99
N GLU A 5 15.78 -8.66 9.81
CA GLU A 5 16.01 -9.32 8.52
C GLU A 5 14.78 -10.13 8.07
N ARG A 6 14.04 -10.74 9.01
CA ARG A 6 12.82 -11.49 8.71
C ARG A 6 11.66 -10.58 8.32
N ILE A 7 11.50 -9.44 9.01
CA ILE A 7 10.50 -8.41 8.64
C ILE A 7 10.78 -7.93 7.23
N VAL A 8 12.03 -7.56 6.93
CA VAL A 8 12.42 -7.07 5.59
C VAL A 8 12.16 -8.13 4.53
N PHE A 9 12.59 -9.38 4.76
CA PHE A 9 12.36 -10.47 3.82
C PHE A 9 10.86 -10.72 3.58
N ASN A 10 10.07 -10.85 4.64
CA ASN A 10 8.64 -11.10 4.54
C ASN A 10 7.92 -9.93 3.86
N MET A 11 8.24 -8.69 4.25
CA MET A 11 7.67 -7.49 3.64
C MET A 11 7.93 -7.46 2.13
N ILE A 12 9.17 -7.73 1.68
CA ILE A 12 9.50 -7.78 0.25
C ILE A 12 8.69 -8.86 -0.46
N VAL A 13 8.62 -10.09 0.09
CA VAL A 13 7.81 -11.15 -0.53
C VAL A 13 6.34 -10.75 -0.65
N GLN A 14 5.78 -10.13 0.39
CA GLN A 14 4.39 -9.69 0.39
C GLN A 14 4.15 -8.48 -0.54
N HIS A 15 5.13 -7.58 -0.68
CA HIS A 15 5.12 -6.47 -1.64
C HIS A 15 4.97 -7.00 -3.08
N GLU A 16 5.84 -7.93 -3.47
CA GLU A 16 5.81 -8.53 -4.81
C GLU A 16 4.54 -9.37 -5.07
N LEU A 17 3.99 -9.98 -4.01
CA LEU A 17 2.69 -10.66 -4.09
C LEU A 17 1.52 -9.68 -4.24
N ALA A 18 1.58 -8.51 -3.58
CA ALA A 18 0.57 -7.47 -3.74
C ALA A 18 0.50 -6.96 -5.19
N HIS A 19 1.65 -6.92 -5.88
CA HIS A 19 1.70 -6.55 -7.31
C HIS A 19 0.93 -7.49 -8.23
N GLN A 20 0.66 -8.74 -7.82
CA GLN A 20 -0.19 -9.64 -8.61
C GLN A 20 -1.61 -9.09 -8.79
N TRP A 21 -2.08 -8.25 -7.86
CA TRP A 21 -3.31 -7.48 -8.02
C TRP A 21 -3.04 -6.07 -8.54
N PHE A 22 -2.22 -5.28 -7.84
CA PHE A 22 -1.97 -3.88 -8.16
C PHE A 22 -0.65 -3.70 -8.91
N GLY A 23 -0.71 -3.57 -10.24
CA GLY A 23 0.44 -3.57 -11.14
C GLY A 23 0.31 -4.59 -12.25
N ASN A 24 -0.12 -5.82 -11.93
CA ASN A 24 -0.29 -6.91 -12.90
C ASN A 24 -1.74 -7.10 -13.36
N THR A 25 -2.68 -7.27 -12.42
CA THR A 25 -4.11 -7.49 -12.78
C THR A 25 -4.78 -6.19 -13.20
N VAL A 26 -4.48 -5.10 -12.50
CA VAL A 26 -4.86 -3.74 -12.88
C VAL A 26 -3.60 -2.91 -12.90
N THR A 27 -3.32 -2.26 -14.02
CA THR A 27 -2.07 -1.51 -14.23
C THR A 27 -2.42 -0.03 -14.43
N MET A 28 -1.59 0.89 -13.99
CA MET A 28 -1.76 2.30 -14.34
C MET A 28 -1.77 2.53 -15.87
N LYS A 29 -2.47 3.57 -16.34
CA LYS A 29 -2.41 4.00 -17.75
C LYS A 29 -1.09 4.67 -18.09
N TRP A 30 -0.48 5.36 -17.13
CA TRP A 30 0.74 6.12 -17.33
C TRP A 30 1.57 6.21 -16.05
N TRP A 31 2.85 6.53 -16.19
CA TRP A 31 3.84 6.53 -15.11
C TRP A 31 3.57 7.54 -14.00
N ASN A 32 2.72 8.55 -14.21
CA ASN A 32 2.31 9.49 -13.15
C ASN A 32 1.68 8.76 -11.94
N ASP A 33 1.03 7.62 -12.19
CA ASP A 33 0.36 6.82 -11.16
C ASP A 33 1.23 5.66 -10.65
N ILE A 34 2.53 5.62 -10.95
CA ILE A 34 3.44 4.56 -10.48
C ILE A 34 3.49 4.50 -8.96
N TRP A 35 3.36 5.67 -8.31
CA TRP A 35 3.31 5.77 -6.87
C TRP A 35 2.20 4.91 -6.28
N LEU A 36 1.04 4.82 -6.95
CA LEU A 36 -0.10 4.09 -6.42
C LEU A 36 0.16 2.59 -6.42
N ASN A 37 0.85 2.06 -7.43
CA ASN A 37 1.29 0.67 -7.45
C ASN A 37 2.27 0.39 -6.30
N GLU A 38 3.33 1.18 -6.21
CA GLU A 38 4.44 0.93 -5.26
C GLU A 38 4.06 1.21 -3.81
N SER A 39 3.34 2.30 -3.55
CA SER A 39 2.82 2.64 -2.22
C SER A 39 1.81 1.61 -1.73
N PHE A 40 0.93 1.15 -2.61
CA PHE A 40 -0.05 0.11 -2.25
C PHE A 40 0.67 -1.17 -1.90
N ALA A 41 1.59 -1.64 -2.75
CA ALA A 41 2.38 -2.84 -2.50
C ALA A 41 3.19 -2.72 -1.21
N SER A 42 3.81 -1.56 -0.95
CA SER A 42 4.59 -1.30 0.27
C SER A 42 3.71 -1.42 1.51
N LEU A 43 2.56 -0.73 1.54
CA LEU A 43 1.64 -0.77 2.67
C LEU A 43 1.05 -2.17 2.90
N ILE A 44 0.61 -2.85 1.83
CA ILE A 44 0.10 -4.21 1.92
C ILE A 44 1.18 -5.18 2.38
N GLY A 45 2.44 -4.97 2.00
CA GLY A 45 3.58 -5.74 2.49
C GLY A 45 3.66 -5.74 4.02
N TYR A 46 3.56 -4.57 4.65
CA TYR A 46 3.54 -4.44 6.11
C TYR A 46 2.25 -4.99 6.74
N ILE A 47 1.07 -4.69 6.19
CA ILE A 47 -0.21 -5.23 6.68
C ILE A 47 -0.21 -6.77 6.61
N ALA A 48 0.30 -7.34 5.52
CA ALA A 48 0.41 -8.77 5.35
C ALA A 48 1.47 -9.36 6.28
N CYS A 49 2.62 -8.71 6.46
CA CYS A 49 3.62 -9.15 7.44
C CYS A 49 3.07 -9.17 8.88
N ASP A 50 2.26 -8.18 9.25
CA ASP A 50 1.57 -8.11 10.54
C ASP A 50 0.47 -9.19 10.68
N ARG A 51 -0.30 -9.44 9.63
CA ARG A 51 -1.39 -10.45 9.63
C ARG A 51 -0.89 -11.89 9.47
N ILE A 52 0.20 -12.08 8.73
CA ILE A 52 0.96 -13.32 8.58
C ILE A 52 2.01 -13.36 9.70
N GLN A 53 1.60 -12.97 10.90
CA GLN A 53 2.14 -13.63 12.07
C GLN A 53 1.84 -15.11 11.86
N ILE A 54 2.89 -15.89 11.59
CA ILE A 54 2.82 -17.34 11.65
C ILE A 54 2.17 -17.65 12.99
N ARG A 55 0.90 -18.07 12.97
CA ARG A 55 0.21 -18.49 14.19
C ARG A 55 1.11 -19.55 14.82
N GLN A 56 1.55 -19.32 16.05
CA GLN A 56 2.21 -20.34 16.85
C GLN A 56 1.49 -21.68 16.64
N GLY A 57 2.24 -22.72 16.28
CA GLY A 57 1.72 -24.09 16.20
C GLY A 57 1.09 -24.53 14.87
N GLU A 58 0.96 -23.68 13.83
CA GLU A 58 0.51 -24.17 12.51
C GLU A 58 1.66 -24.74 11.68
N LEU A 59 2.86 -24.14 11.78
CA LEU A 59 4.08 -24.65 11.16
C LEU A 59 4.78 -25.74 12.01
N GLU A 60 4.53 -25.81 13.32
CA GLU A 60 5.01 -26.90 14.18
C GLU A 60 4.40 -28.26 13.81
N LYS A 61 3.32 -28.28 13.02
CA LYS A 61 2.67 -29.50 12.52
C LYS A 61 3.30 -30.07 11.25
N LEU A 62 4.24 -29.35 10.64
CA LEU A 62 4.97 -29.77 9.45
C LEU A 62 6.40 -30.13 9.87
N ASP A 63 6.68 -31.44 9.94
CA ASP A 63 8.00 -31.95 10.32
C ASP A 63 9.12 -31.32 9.48
N GLY A 64 10.12 -30.75 10.16
CA GLY A 64 11.35 -30.25 9.54
C GLY A 64 11.38 -28.77 9.18
N LEU A 65 10.33 -28.00 9.49
CA LEU A 65 10.36 -26.53 9.38
C LEU A 65 10.78 -25.90 10.71
N GLU A 66 11.68 -24.91 10.65
CA GLU A 66 12.02 -24.06 11.79
C GLU A 66 10.72 -23.49 12.41
N PRO A 67 10.60 -23.42 13.75
CA PRO A 67 9.46 -22.79 14.40
C PRO A 67 9.19 -21.43 13.75
N GLY A 68 7.92 -21.16 13.42
CA GLY A 68 7.51 -19.84 12.96
C GLY A 68 8.07 -18.77 13.89
N CYS A 69 8.78 -17.79 13.33
CA CYS A 69 9.33 -16.73 14.18
C CYS A 69 8.19 -15.84 14.70
N ASN A 70 8.15 -15.62 16.01
CA ASN A 70 7.31 -14.61 16.63
C ASN A 70 7.88 -13.22 16.28
N ILE A 71 7.52 -12.70 15.10
CA ILE A 71 7.66 -11.26 14.83
C ILE A 71 6.48 -10.59 15.54
N ASN A 72 6.75 -9.71 16.49
CA ASN A 72 5.68 -8.98 17.15
C ASN A 72 5.08 -7.96 16.17
N SER A 73 3.77 -7.78 16.21
CA SER A 73 3.08 -6.71 15.47
C SER A 73 3.78 -5.35 15.65
N GLU A 74 4.16 -5.05 16.89
CA GLU A 74 4.86 -3.81 17.25
C GLU A 74 6.20 -3.64 16.50
N ASP A 75 6.94 -4.73 16.26
CA ASP A 75 8.21 -4.68 15.53
C ASP A 75 7.98 -4.33 14.05
N VAL A 76 6.92 -4.88 13.43
CA VAL A 76 6.53 -4.59 12.04
C VAL A 76 6.19 -3.12 11.88
N TRP A 77 5.33 -2.60 12.75
CA TRP A 77 4.86 -1.21 12.68
C TRP A 77 5.94 -0.21 13.14
N THR A 78 6.86 -0.61 14.01
CA THR A 78 8.06 0.18 14.35
C THR A 78 8.98 0.31 13.13
N TYR A 79 9.22 -0.79 12.40
CA TYR A 79 10.02 -0.75 11.18
C TYR A 79 9.35 0.13 10.10
N PHE A 80 8.05 -0.05 9.88
CA PHE A 80 7.27 0.82 9.00
C PHE A 80 7.39 2.30 9.38
N SER A 81 7.32 2.61 10.68
CA SER A 81 7.47 3.98 11.19
C SER A 81 8.85 4.58 10.92
N HIS A 82 9.91 3.78 11.01
CA HIS A 82 11.27 4.21 10.75
C HIS A 82 11.50 4.53 9.26
N GLU A 83 11.07 3.65 8.35
CA GLU A 83 11.16 3.88 6.90
C GLU A 83 10.44 5.17 6.49
N LYS A 84 9.23 5.41 7.03
CA LYS A 84 8.47 6.64 6.77
C LYS A 84 9.16 7.90 7.24
N ALA A 85 9.84 7.84 8.39
CA ALA A 85 10.49 9.02 8.94
C ALA A 85 11.54 9.55 7.96
N SER A 86 12.23 8.66 7.24
CA SER A 86 13.13 9.05 6.15
C SER A 86 12.39 9.76 5.02
N SER A 87 11.28 9.22 4.52
CA SER A 87 10.51 9.83 3.44
C SER A 87 9.94 11.20 3.78
N LEU A 88 9.56 11.43 5.03
CA LEU A 88 9.09 12.76 5.49
C LEU A 88 10.23 13.77 5.58
N VAL A 89 11.46 13.31 5.85
CA VAL A 89 12.66 14.14 5.77
C VAL A 89 12.96 14.48 4.30
N ASP A 90 12.88 13.50 3.40
CA ASP A 90 13.07 13.72 1.96
C ASP A 90 12.07 14.75 1.41
N ASP A 91 10.82 14.70 1.89
CA ASP A 91 9.75 15.65 1.51
C ASP A 91 10.01 17.10 1.96
N CYS A 92 10.95 17.30 2.89
CA CYS A 92 11.37 18.62 3.35
C CYS A 92 12.56 19.18 2.54
N LEU A 93 13.15 18.40 1.63
CA LEU A 93 14.27 18.82 0.81
C LEU A 93 13.81 19.57 -0.46
N PRO A 94 14.64 20.47 -1.01
CA PRO A 94 14.32 21.16 -2.27
C PRO A 94 14.13 20.22 -3.48
N SER A 95 14.60 18.98 -3.37
CA SER A 95 14.45 17.93 -4.38
C SER A 95 13.14 17.14 -4.27
N THR A 96 12.23 17.52 -3.36
CA THR A 96 10.91 16.88 -3.23
C THR A 96 10.06 17.04 -4.50
N HIS A 97 9.03 16.20 -4.62
CA HIS A 97 7.99 16.28 -5.62
C HIS A 97 6.62 15.83 -5.04
N PRO A 98 5.49 16.17 -5.69
CA PRO A 98 4.19 15.59 -5.36
C PRO A 98 4.21 14.07 -5.52
N ILE A 99 3.38 13.35 -4.75
CA ILE A 99 3.34 11.87 -4.85
C ILE A 99 2.85 11.45 -6.25
N ASP A 100 1.93 12.22 -6.83
CA ASP A 100 1.39 12.12 -8.19
C ASP A 100 2.21 12.93 -9.23
N ALA A 101 3.54 12.92 -9.09
CA ALA A 101 4.42 13.70 -9.96
C ALA A 101 4.22 13.38 -11.45
N GLU A 102 4.26 14.44 -12.27
CA GLU A 102 4.15 14.31 -13.72
C GLU A 102 5.38 13.60 -14.32
N CYS A 103 5.13 12.56 -15.12
CA CYS A 103 6.12 11.89 -15.94
C CYS A 103 5.84 12.22 -17.41
N LYS A 104 6.72 12.96 -18.09
CA LYS A 104 6.45 13.39 -19.48
C LYS A 104 6.83 12.32 -20.48
N VAL A 105 7.91 11.60 -20.20
CA VAL A 105 8.45 10.54 -21.04
C VAL A 105 8.84 9.35 -20.18
N SER A 106 8.72 8.13 -20.71
CA SER A 106 8.94 6.91 -19.90
C SER A 106 10.35 6.79 -19.34
N GLU A 107 11.34 7.44 -19.95
CA GLU A 107 12.72 7.51 -19.48
C GLU A 107 12.86 8.25 -18.14
N GLU A 108 11.89 9.10 -17.77
CA GLU A 108 11.86 9.80 -16.48
C GLU A 108 11.27 8.95 -15.36
N ALA A 109 10.50 7.90 -15.69
CA ALA A 109 9.79 7.08 -14.71
C ALA A 109 10.69 6.46 -13.63
N PRO A 110 11.92 5.97 -13.92
CA PRO A 110 12.82 5.49 -12.87
C PRO A 110 13.19 6.56 -11.84
N GLY A 111 13.19 7.85 -12.24
CA GLY A 111 13.46 8.97 -11.34
C GLY A 111 12.33 9.24 -10.34
N LEU A 112 11.13 8.70 -10.57
CA LEU A 112 10.01 8.78 -9.64
C LEU A 112 10.04 7.68 -8.58
N LEU A 113 10.86 6.64 -8.76
CA LEU A 113 10.93 5.49 -7.84
C LEU A 113 11.86 5.81 -6.66
N ASP A 114 11.39 6.62 -5.72
CA ASP A 114 12.16 7.10 -4.57
C ASP A 114 11.39 7.05 -3.23
N GLY A 115 11.98 7.59 -2.17
CA GLY A 115 11.39 7.63 -0.83
C GLY A 115 9.99 8.29 -0.77
N ILE A 116 9.66 9.21 -1.68
CA ILE A 116 8.34 9.83 -1.77
C ILE A 116 7.32 8.82 -2.31
N THR A 117 7.66 8.15 -3.42
CA THR A 117 6.81 7.14 -4.06
C THR A 117 6.53 5.93 -3.17
N TYR A 118 7.54 5.39 -2.50
CA TYR A 118 7.33 4.21 -1.64
C TYR A 118 6.80 4.61 -0.27
N GLY A 119 7.50 5.51 0.43
CA GLY A 119 7.22 5.79 1.83
C GLY A 119 6.11 6.81 2.04
N LYS A 120 6.20 8.01 1.45
CA LYS A 120 5.19 9.07 1.65
C LYS A 120 3.82 8.63 1.13
N GLY A 121 3.76 7.99 -0.05
CA GLY A 121 2.49 7.46 -0.56
C GLY A 121 1.93 6.29 0.27
N ALA A 122 2.75 5.41 0.84
CA ALA A 122 2.27 4.39 1.79
C ALA A 122 1.76 5.00 3.11
N VAL A 123 2.33 6.13 3.57
CA VAL A 123 1.77 6.94 4.68
C VAL A 123 0.41 7.47 4.31
N PHE A 124 0.29 8.08 3.14
CA PHE A 124 -0.97 8.63 2.65
C PHE A 124 -2.06 7.54 2.61
N LEU A 125 -1.78 6.37 2.03
CA LEU A 125 -2.71 5.25 2.02
C LEU A 125 -3.05 4.73 3.42
N SER A 126 -2.07 4.68 4.34
CA SER A 126 -2.32 4.33 5.74
C SER A 126 -3.26 5.32 6.43
N GLN A 127 -3.14 6.61 6.12
CA GLN A 127 -4.05 7.65 6.61
C GLN A 127 -5.45 7.49 6.04
N ILE A 128 -5.57 7.14 4.75
CA ILE A 128 -6.85 6.81 4.12
C ILE A 128 -7.50 5.60 4.82
N ILE A 129 -6.77 4.51 5.07
CA ILE A 129 -7.29 3.36 5.83
C ILE A 129 -7.76 3.79 7.22
N SER A 130 -6.97 4.60 7.92
CA SER A 130 -7.29 5.08 9.26
C SER A 130 -8.53 5.98 9.28
N THR A 131 -8.77 6.71 8.18
CA THR A 131 -9.91 7.62 8.04
C THR A 131 -11.18 6.86 7.66
N LEU A 132 -11.12 6.00 6.65
CA LEU A 132 -12.28 5.27 6.11
C LEU A 132 -12.67 4.04 6.94
N GLY A 133 -11.73 3.51 7.71
CA GLY A 133 -11.78 2.17 8.30
C GLY A 133 -11.29 1.10 7.33
N SER A 134 -10.66 0.05 7.87
CA SER A 134 -10.10 -1.06 7.08
C SER A 134 -11.17 -1.74 6.21
N ASP A 135 -12.36 -1.99 6.75
CA ASP A 135 -13.41 -2.70 6.02
C ASP A 135 -13.87 -1.93 4.77
N THR A 136 -14.07 -0.62 4.91
CA THR A 136 -14.43 0.26 3.80
C THR A 136 -13.33 0.31 2.73
N PHE A 137 -12.07 0.46 3.16
CA PHE A 137 -10.94 0.52 2.24
C PHE A 137 -10.78 -0.77 1.43
N PHE A 138 -10.81 -1.93 2.10
CA PHE A 138 -10.68 -3.23 1.41
C PHE A 138 -11.91 -3.56 0.56
N ALA A 139 -13.11 -3.11 0.96
CA ALA A 139 -14.30 -3.20 0.11
C ALA A 139 -14.12 -2.38 -1.19
N GLY A 140 -13.59 -1.16 -1.10
CA GLY A 140 -13.27 -0.33 -2.27
C GLY A 140 -12.19 -0.94 -3.16
N CYS A 141 -11.13 -1.51 -2.57
CA CYS A 141 -10.11 -2.27 -3.32
C CYS A 141 -10.72 -3.46 -4.07
N LYS A 142 -11.63 -4.20 -3.42
CA LYS A 142 -12.34 -5.33 -4.04
C LYS A 142 -13.19 -4.87 -5.23
N LEU A 143 -13.94 -3.77 -5.07
CA LEU A 143 -14.71 -3.17 -6.16
C LEU A 143 -13.81 -2.77 -7.33
N TYR A 144 -12.69 -2.10 -7.04
CA TYR A 144 -11.71 -1.68 -8.02
C TYR A 144 -11.14 -2.85 -8.82
N PHE A 145 -10.60 -3.87 -8.16
CA PHE A 145 -10.02 -5.03 -8.84
C PHE A 145 -11.05 -5.86 -9.61
N GLN A 146 -12.31 -5.90 -9.16
CA GLN A 146 -13.38 -6.57 -9.91
C GLN A 146 -13.78 -5.79 -11.15
N LYS A 147 -13.88 -4.46 -11.05
CA LYS A 147 -14.31 -3.59 -12.14
C LYS A 147 -13.27 -3.46 -13.25
N PHE A 148 -11.99 -3.35 -12.88
CA PHE A 148 -10.90 -3.03 -13.80
C PHE A 148 -9.95 -4.18 -14.09
N LYS A 149 -10.32 -5.41 -13.71
CA LYS A 149 -9.52 -6.60 -13.99
C LYS A 149 -9.09 -6.64 -15.46
N TRP A 150 -7.79 -6.78 -15.71
CA TRP A 150 -7.15 -6.83 -17.03
C TRP A 150 -7.26 -5.54 -17.83
N GLN A 151 -7.36 -4.39 -17.17
CA GLN A 151 -7.43 -3.08 -17.77
C GLN A 151 -6.40 -2.13 -17.17
N ASN A 152 -6.27 -0.97 -17.82
CA ASN A 152 -5.49 0.14 -17.31
C ASN A 152 -6.37 1.22 -16.69
N THR A 153 -5.92 1.80 -15.59
CA THR A 153 -6.68 2.77 -14.78
C THR A 153 -5.89 4.05 -14.50
N GLU A 154 -6.60 5.08 -14.06
CA GLU A 154 -6.04 6.31 -13.48
C GLU A 154 -6.36 6.38 -11.98
N LEU A 155 -5.71 7.28 -11.24
CA LEU A 155 -6.02 7.54 -9.82
C LEU A 155 -7.52 7.75 -9.56
N SER A 156 -8.21 8.48 -10.44
CA SER A 156 -9.65 8.76 -10.32
C SER A 156 -10.50 7.48 -10.26
N ASP A 157 -10.15 6.45 -11.03
CA ASP A 157 -10.84 5.15 -11.04
C ASP A 157 -10.76 4.45 -9.67
N PHE A 158 -9.60 4.53 -9.01
CA PHE A 158 -9.39 3.96 -7.69
C PHE A 158 -10.16 4.74 -6.62
N ILE A 159 -10.04 6.07 -6.64
CA ILE A 159 -10.73 6.97 -5.72
C ILE A 159 -12.25 6.83 -5.82
N ASP A 160 -12.80 6.69 -7.03
CA ASP A 160 -14.23 6.46 -7.23
C ASP A 160 -14.71 5.13 -6.64
N CYS A 161 -13.88 4.09 -6.65
CA CYS A 161 -14.21 2.81 -6.03
C CYS A 161 -14.17 2.89 -4.50
N LEU A 162 -13.21 3.63 -3.93
CA LEU A 162 -13.18 3.90 -2.49
C LEU A 162 -14.39 4.74 -2.06
N GLN A 163 -14.77 5.76 -2.83
CA GLN A 163 -15.94 6.58 -2.54
C GLN A 163 -17.23 5.76 -2.62
N GLN A 164 -17.38 4.88 -3.62
CA GLN A 164 -18.53 3.98 -3.70
C GLN A 164 -18.62 3.06 -2.47
N ALA A 165 -17.49 2.52 -2.00
CA ALA A 165 -17.48 1.72 -0.78
C ALA A 165 -17.86 2.55 0.45
N LEU A 166 -17.36 3.79 0.56
CA LEU A 166 -17.71 4.73 1.61
C LEU A 166 -19.22 5.05 1.62
N ASP A 167 -19.80 5.35 0.45
CA ASP A 167 -21.22 5.68 0.28
C ASP A 167 -22.14 4.48 0.61
N SER A 168 -21.63 3.26 0.45
CA SER A 168 -22.39 2.03 0.69
C SER A 168 -22.45 1.58 2.15
N ARG A 169 -21.63 2.17 3.03
CA ARG A 169 -21.53 1.73 4.44
C ARG A 169 -22.70 2.29 5.26
N ALA A 170 -23.12 1.56 6.29
CA ALA A 170 -24.22 1.98 7.16
C ALA A 170 -23.88 3.20 8.04
N ASP A 171 -22.59 3.40 8.36
CA ASP A 171 -22.10 4.54 9.14
C ASP A 171 -21.99 5.82 8.30
N THR A 172 -22.80 6.82 8.62
CA THR A 172 -22.85 8.12 7.92
C THR A 172 -21.91 9.18 8.51
N SER A 173 -21.02 8.83 9.45
CA SER A 173 -20.09 9.78 10.10
C SER A 173 -19.19 10.57 9.14
N LEU A 174 -18.96 10.03 7.93
CA LEU A 174 -18.15 10.63 6.87
C LEU A 174 -18.98 10.98 5.62
N GLN A 175 -20.30 11.17 5.75
CA GLN A 175 -21.16 11.47 4.60
C GLN A 175 -20.76 12.74 3.81
N GLU A 176 -20.07 13.69 4.46
CA GLU A 176 -19.56 14.92 3.83
C GLU A 176 -18.12 14.76 3.30
N PHE A 177 -17.48 13.64 3.58
CA PHE A 177 -16.12 13.36 3.14
C PHE A 177 -16.13 12.87 1.70
N ASP A 178 -15.67 13.71 0.79
CA ASP A 178 -15.59 13.43 -0.63
C ASP A 178 -14.14 13.15 -1.04
N LEU A 179 -13.83 11.87 -1.23
CA LEU A 179 -12.52 11.40 -1.66
C LEU A 179 -12.14 11.90 -3.05
N ARG A 180 -13.12 12.24 -3.90
CA ARG A 180 -12.87 12.69 -5.28
C ARG A 180 -12.12 14.01 -5.34
N ARG A 181 -12.06 14.75 -4.22
CA ARG A 181 -11.23 15.95 -4.09
C ARG A 181 -9.73 15.65 -4.13
N PHE A 182 -9.31 14.40 -3.92
CA PHE A 182 -7.91 13.98 -3.99
C PHE A 182 -7.47 13.53 -5.39
N SER A 183 -8.39 13.50 -6.37
CA SER A 183 -8.10 13.07 -7.75
C SER A 183 -8.44 14.15 -8.79
N GLN A 184 -8.57 15.41 -8.36
CA GLN A 184 -8.84 16.57 -9.22
C GLN A 184 -7.55 17.30 -9.58
#